data_AF-A0A699K9D5-F1
#
_entry.id   AF-A0A699K9D5-F1
#
_cell.length_a   1.000
_cell.length_b   1.000
_cell.length_c   1.000
_cell.angle_alpha   90.00
_cell.angle_beta   90.00
_cell.angle_gamma   90.00
#
_symmetry.space_group_name_H-M   'P 1'
#
loop_
_entity.id
_entity.type
_entity.pdbx_description
1 polymer ?
#
loop_
_entity_poly.entity_id
_entity_poly.type
_entity_poly.pdbx_seq_one_letter_code
_entity_poly.pdbx_strand_id
1 'polypeptide(L)'
;KWIPNDKNLLIISVYTPQELAEKKMLWQYLNHVIDRWNSDVNVMGDFNEVHTVDERFGFIFNARGAAAFNSFYFCRWFSGGSLW
;
A
#
# COMPACT_ATOMS: atom_id res chain seq x y z
N LYS A 1 -21.62 -1.08 16.76
CA LYS A 1 -22.18 0.30 16.82
C LYS A 1 -21.06 1.25 16.38
N TRP A 2 -21.28 2.04 15.33
CA TRP A 2 -20.29 3.03 14.88
C TRP A 2 -20.19 4.18 15.89
N ILE A 3 -18.97 4.69 16.12
CA ILE A 3 -18.71 5.84 16.99
C ILE A 3 -18.02 6.90 16.12
N PRO A 4 -18.65 8.05 15.83
CA PRO A 4 -18.01 9.15 15.14
C PRO A 4 -16.84 9.69 15.96
N ASN A 5 -15.72 10.01 15.28
CA ASN A 5 -14.52 10.57 15.93
C ASN A 5 -14.10 11.93 15.37
N ASP A 6 -14.93 12.56 14.52
CA ASP A 6 -14.68 13.88 13.88
C ASP A 6 -13.28 14.03 13.22
N LYS A 7 -12.67 12.90 12.85
CA LYS A 7 -11.37 12.86 12.18
C LYS A 7 -11.57 12.92 10.67
N ASN A 8 -10.69 13.68 10.02
CA ASN A 8 -10.62 13.69 8.57
C ASN A 8 -10.04 12.37 8.07
N LEU A 9 -10.76 11.67 7.20
CA LEU A 9 -10.30 10.41 6.63
C LEU A 9 -10.03 10.60 5.14
N LEU A 10 -8.81 10.30 4.70
CA LEU A 10 -8.47 10.22 3.28
C LEU A 10 -8.67 8.78 2.81
N ILE A 11 -9.59 8.57 1.85
CA ILE A 11 -9.82 7.27 1.23
C ILE A 11 -9.25 7.31 -0.18
N ILE A 12 -8.33 6.39 -0.48
CA ILE A 12 -7.69 6.26 -1.79
C ILE A 12 -8.03 4.88 -2.35
N SER A 13 -8.68 4.85 -3.51
CA SER A 13 -8.91 3.63 -4.28
C SER A 13 -7.93 3.55 -5.43
N VAL A 14 -7.15 2.46 -5.49
CA VAL A 14 -6.04 2.29 -6.43
C VAL A 14 -6.32 1.10 -7.36
N TYR A 15 -6.09 1.29 -8.65
CA TYR A 15 -5.99 0.21 -9.60
C TYR A 15 -4.58 0.23 -10.20
N THR A 16 -3.77 -0.77 -9.89
CA THR A 16 -2.35 -0.71 -10.27
C THR A 16 -2.11 -1.02 -11.75
N PRO A 17 -1.19 -0.28 -12.39
CA PRO A 17 -0.70 -0.61 -13.72
C PRO A 17 0.06 -1.95 -13.71
N GLN A 18 0.17 -2.63 -14.86
CA GLN A 18 0.85 -3.92 -14.94
C GLN A 18 2.39 -3.79 -14.93
N GLU A 19 2.92 -2.69 -15.49
CA GLU A 19 4.35 -2.47 -15.64
C GLU A 19 5.04 -2.05 -14.33
N LEU A 20 6.19 -2.66 -14.04
CA LEU A 20 6.91 -2.44 -12.78
C LEU A 20 7.35 -0.98 -12.59
N ALA A 21 7.74 -0.30 -13.67
CA ALA A 21 8.17 1.09 -13.61
C ALA A 21 7.00 2.02 -13.21
N GLU A 22 5.82 1.78 -13.77
CA GLU A 22 4.61 2.54 -13.48
C GLU A 22 4.12 2.28 -12.04
N LYS A 23 4.19 1.03 -11.57
CA LYS A 23 3.90 0.70 -10.17
C LYS A 23 4.82 1.45 -9.21
N LYS A 24 6.12 1.51 -9.49
CA LYS A 24 7.08 2.27 -8.66
C LYS A 24 6.74 3.76 -8.60
N MET A 25 6.39 4.37 -9.73
CA MET A 25 5.96 5.78 -9.77
C MET A 25 4.67 5.99 -8.96
N LEU A 26 3.71 5.08 -9.08
CA LEU A 26 2.47 5.11 -8.31
C LEU A 26 2.74 5.03 -6.80
N TRP A 27 3.61 4.13 -6.35
CA TRP A 27 3.99 4.03 -4.94
C TRP A 27 4.67 5.31 -4.42
N GLN A 28 5.55 5.91 -5.21
CA GLN A 28 6.19 7.19 -4.86
C GLN A 28 5.17 8.33 -4.77
N TYR A 29 4.22 8.39 -5.72
CA TYR A 29 3.15 9.38 -5.72
C TYR A 29 2.23 9.23 -4.51
N LEU A 30 1.80 7.99 -4.22
CA LEU A 30 0.96 7.70 -3.06
C LEU A 30 1.67 8.08 -1.78
N ASN A 31 2.94 7.71 -1.59
CA ASN A 31 3.73 8.14 -0.42
C ASN A 31 3.72 9.67 -0.27
N HIS A 32 3.96 10.41 -1.36
CA HIS A 32 3.98 11.87 -1.33
C HIS A 32 2.63 12.50 -0.98
N VAL A 33 1.52 11.99 -1.51
CA VAL A 33 0.16 12.48 -1.17
C VAL A 33 -0.14 12.22 0.30
N ILE A 34 0.19 11.01 0.72
CA ILE A 34 -0.11 10.50 2.04
C ILE A 34 0.74 11.20 3.13
N ASP A 35 2.02 11.48 2.87
CA ASP A 35 2.91 12.20 3.80
C ASP A 35 2.50 13.66 4.00
N ARG A 36 1.74 14.23 3.07
CA ARG A 36 1.17 15.58 3.19
C ARG A 36 -0.19 15.60 3.89
N TRP A 37 -0.76 14.44 4.17
CA TRP A 37 -2.05 14.33 4.85
C TRP A 37 -1.86 14.15 6.36
N ASN A 38 -2.45 15.05 7.15
CA ASN A 38 -2.22 15.12 8.60
C ASN A 38 -3.15 14.21 9.43
N SER A 39 -3.96 13.36 8.81
CA SER A 39 -4.94 12.53 9.51
C SER A 39 -4.95 11.10 8.99
N ASP A 40 -6.01 10.35 9.29
CA ASP A 40 -6.05 8.93 8.96
C ASP A 40 -6.17 8.74 7.44
N VAL A 41 -5.48 7.74 6.90
CA VAL A 41 -5.50 7.37 5.48
C VAL A 41 -5.88 5.91 5.35
N ASN A 42 -6.83 5.62 4.47
CA ASN A 42 -7.22 4.27 4.10
C ASN A 42 -6.98 4.07 2.59
N VAL A 43 -6.04 3.19 2.26
CA VAL A 43 -5.70 2.85 0.88
C VAL A 43 -6.26 1.46 0.58
N MET A 44 -7.15 1.39 -0.39
CA MET A 44 -7.80 0.16 -0.86
C MET A 44 -7.60 0.04 -2.36
N GLY A 45 -7.73 -1.16 -2.91
CA GLY A 45 -7.57 -1.34 -4.34
C GLY A 45 -7.20 -2.75 -4.76
N ASP A 46 -7.11 -2.93 -6.07
CA ASP A 46 -6.43 -4.06 -6.67
C ASP A 46 -5.00 -3.64 -7.00
N PHE A 47 -4.07 -4.19 -6.23
CA PHE A 47 -2.65 -3.86 -6.35
C PHE A 47 -1.88 -4.80 -7.30
N ASN A 48 -2.54 -5.87 -7.78
CA ASN A 48 -1.99 -6.86 -8.70
C ASN A 48 -0.54 -7.27 -8.37
N GLU A 49 -0.20 -7.31 -7.09
CA GLU A 49 1.09 -7.66 -6.52
C GLU A 49 0.87 -8.76 -5.50
N VAL A 50 1.90 -9.58 -5.30
CA VAL A 50 1.83 -10.69 -4.37
C VAL A 50 2.80 -10.42 -3.24
N HIS A 51 2.29 -10.44 -2.02
CA HIS A 51 3.01 -10.00 -0.83
C HIS A 51 4.04 -11.05 -0.41
N THR A 52 3.71 -12.34 -0.56
CA THR A 52 4.60 -13.46 -0.22
C THR A 52 4.55 -14.59 -1.26
N VAL A 53 5.61 -15.40 -1.34
CA VAL A 53 5.65 -16.53 -2.28
C VAL A 53 4.54 -17.56 -2.00
N ASP A 54 4.12 -17.69 -0.74
CA ASP A 54 3.09 -18.63 -0.28
C ASP A 54 1.68 -18.29 -0.78
N GLU A 55 1.45 -17.04 -1.18
CA GLU A 55 0.19 -16.59 -1.78
C GLU A 55 0.04 -16.99 -3.25
N ARG A 56 1.12 -17.48 -3.90
CA ARG A 56 1.09 -17.99 -5.28
C ARG A 56 1.54 -19.44 -5.34
N PHE A 57 0.57 -20.35 -5.30
CA PHE A 57 0.81 -21.74 -5.68
C PHE A 57 0.91 -21.87 -7.22
N GLY A 58 2.11 -22.15 -7.73
CA GLY A 58 2.32 -22.64 -9.10
C GLY A 58 2.72 -21.63 -10.18
N PHE A 59 3.09 -20.39 -9.84
CA PHE A 59 3.56 -19.38 -10.81
C PHE A 59 4.93 -18.78 -10.44
N ILE A 60 5.63 -18.20 -11.43
CA ILE A 60 6.90 -17.50 -11.20
C ILE A 60 6.65 -16.27 -10.31
N PHE A 61 7.26 -16.28 -9.12
CA PHE A 61 7.16 -15.21 -8.14
C PHE A 61 8.01 -14.00 -8.55
N ASN A 62 7.41 -12.81 -8.62
CA ASN A 62 8.13 -11.56 -8.89
C ASN A 62 8.66 -10.96 -7.59
N ALA A 63 9.81 -11.45 -7.12
CA ALA A 63 10.45 -10.97 -5.89
C ALA A 63 10.75 -9.46 -5.92
N ARG A 64 11.00 -8.87 -7.10
CA ARG A 64 11.27 -7.42 -7.22
C ARG A 64 10.01 -6.57 -7.07
N GLY A 65 8.88 -7.03 -7.62
CA GLY A 65 7.57 -6.40 -7.44
C GLY A 65 7.14 -6.45 -5.97
N ALA A 66 7.24 -7.65 -5.37
CA ALA A 66 6.96 -7.87 -3.96
C ALA A 66 7.83 -7.01 -3.04
N ALA A 67 9.14 -6.91 -3.28
CA ALA A 67 10.02 -6.07 -2.48
C ALA A 67 9.67 -4.57 -2.56
N ALA A 68 9.32 -4.07 -3.74
CA ALA A 68 8.90 -2.68 -3.93
C ALA A 68 7.56 -2.39 -3.24
N PHE A 69 6.61 -3.31 -3.37
CA PHE A 69 5.33 -3.26 -2.65
C PHE A 69 5.58 -3.29 -1.14
N ASN A 70 6.30 -4.27 -0.62
CA ASN A 70 6.61 -4.40 0.80
C ASN A 70 7.33 -3.17 1.35
N SER A 71 8.18 -2.49 0.57
CA SER A 71 8.77 -1.22 1.00
C SER A 71 7.73 -0.10 1.18
N PHE A 72 6.70 -0.03 0.32
CA PHE A 72 5.59 0.91 0.46
C PHE A 72 4.73 0.60 1.69
N TYR A 73 4.41 -0.68 1.92
CA TYR A 73 3.65 -1.09 3.11
C TYR A 73 4.47 -0.94 4.40
N PHE A 74 5.69 -1.49 4.45
CA PHE A 74 6.49 -1.56 5.66
C PHE A 74 6.92 -0.19 6.20
N CYS A 75 7.27 0.78 5.34
CA CYS A 75 7.55 2.16 5.77
C CYS A 75 6.35 2.83 6.46
N ARG A 76 5.12 2.34 6.22
CA ARG A 76 3.88 2.92 6.73
C ARG A 76 3.42 2.33 8.05
N TRP A 77 3.64 1.04 8.30
CA TRP A 77 3.17 0.37 9.53
C TRP A 77 4.19 0.46 10.69
N PHE A 78 5.50 0.59 10.41
CA PHE A 78 6.52 0.69 11.46
C PHE A 78 6.76 2.13 11.97
N SER A 79 6.39 3.16 11.21
CA SER A 79 6.53 4.56 11.63
C SER A 79 5.47 5.02 12.65
N GLY A 80 4.44 4.19 12.90
CA GLY A 80 3.34 4.45 13.82
C GLY A 80 3.25 3.54 15.06
N GLY A 81 4.29 2.77 15.38
CA GLY A 81 4.41 2.06 16.67
C GLY A 81 3.19 1.20 17.05
N SER A 82 2.61 0.46 16.10
CA SER A 82 1.51 -0.47 16.40
C SER A 82 1.79 -1.82 15.73
N LEU A 83 2.32 -2.74 16.56
CA LEU A 83 2.45 -4.16 16.25
C LEU A 83 1.06 -4.78 16.06
N TRP A 84 0.79 -5.26 14.86
CA TRP A 84 -0.07 -6.41 14.59
C TRP A 84 0.59 -7.26 13.51
#